data_AF-A0A914NAC3-F1
#
_entry.id   AF-A0A914NAC3-F1
#
_cell.length_a   1.000
_cell.length_b   1.000
_cell.length_c   1.000
_cell.angle_alpha   90.00
_cell.angle_beta   90.00
_cell.angle_gamma   90.00
#
_symmetry.space_group_name_H-M   'P 1'
#
loop_
_entity.id
_entity.type
_entity.pdbx_description
1 polymer ?
#
loop_
_entity_poly.entity_id
_entity_poly.type
_entity_poly.pdbx_seq_one_letter_code
_entity_poly.pdbx_strand_id
1 'polypeptide(L)'
;MQQSTSGVSIWDTGHEAFRQRVIEHSGNCSRAINGILQLIERDRRGIQVDRHLLKSLLRMFMNLQIYDRSFEREFLKATEHFYREESSLQIQELNISNYLQFAQKRLIGEEERNFNFIWNIQHLKNYWNCRKMFYC
;
A
#
# COMPACT_ATOMS: atom_id res chain seq x y z
N MET A 1 -6.01 -19.76 -44.36
CA MET A 1 -6.83 -19.80 -43.13
C MET A 1 -5.89 -19.72 -41.93
N GLN A 2 -5.82 -18.57 -41.27
CA GLN A 2 -5.10 -18.44 -40.00
C GLN A 2 -5.99 -19.05 -38.92
N GLN A 3 -5.55 -20.13 -38.28
CA GLN A 3 -6.25 -20.71 -37.13
C GLN A 3 -5.90 -19.87 -35.90
N SER A 4 -6.85 -19.05 -35.46
CA SER A 4 -6.80 -18.34 -34.19
C SER A 4 -7.10 -19.35 -33.07
N THR A 5 -6.08 -19.86 -32.40
CA THR A 5 -6.24 -20.64 -31.16
C THR A 5 -6.56 -19.69 -30.02
N SER A 6 -7.85 -19.40 -29.81
CA SER A 6 -8.38 -18.71 -28.63
C SER A 6 -8.41 -19.65 -27.41
N GLY A 7 -7.25 -20.23 -27.08
CA GLY A 7 -7.04 -21.01 -25.85
C GLY A 7 -6.44 -20.12 -24.76
N VAL A 8 -7.05 -20.13 -23.58
CA VAL A 8 -6.48 -19.49 -22.38
C VAL A 8 -5.04 -19.97 -22.21
N SER A 9 -4.09 -19.05 -22.03
CA SER A 9 -2.68 -19.40 -21.92
C SER A 9 -2.45 -20.32 -20.70
N ILE A 10 -1.47 -21.22 -20.78
CA ILE A 10 -0.99 -21.97 -19.61
C ILE A 10 -0.61 -21.00 -18.47
N TRP A 11 -0.09 -19.83 -18.84
CA TRP A 11 0.20 -18.74 -17.92
C TRP A 11 -1.06 -18.26 -17.18
N ASP A 12 -2.12 -17.94 -17.92
CA ASP A 12 -3.39 -17.46 -17.34
C ASP A 12 -4.07 -18.54 -16.51
N THR A 13 -3.98 -19.80 -16.94
CA THR A 13 -4.51 -20.96 -16.22
C THR A 13 -3.77 -21.19 -14.91
N GLY A 14 -2.44 -21.16 -14.92
CA GLY A 14 -1.62 -21.29 -13.70
C GLY A 14 -1.83 -20.11 -12.74
N HIS A 15 -1.98 -18.92 -13.30
CA HIS A 15 -2.27 -17.71 -12.54
C HIS A 15 -3.63 -17.76 -11.85
N GLU A 16 -4.67 -18.21 -12.55
CA GLU A 16 -6.01 -18.39 -11.98
C GLU A 16 -6.03 -19.49 -10.90
N ALA A 17 -5.36 -20.62 -11.14
CA ALA A 17 -5.27 -21.69 -10.14
C ALA A 17 -4.55 -21.25 -8.86
N PHE A 18 -3.49 -20.45 -8.99
CA PHE A 18 -2.78 -19.90 -7.84
C PHE A 18 -3.61 -18.82 -7.13
N ARG A 19 -4.28 -17.95 -7.89
CA ARG A 19 -5.23 -16.97 -7.37
C ARG A 19 -6.31 -17.64 -6.52
N GLN A 20 -6.99 -18.66 -7.06
CA GLN A 20 -8.01 -19.42 -6.33
C GLN A 20 -7.44 -20.00 -5.03
N ARG A 21 -6.32 -20.73 -5.08
CA ARG A 21 -5.78 -21.37 -3.87
C ARG A 21 -5.30 -20.39 -2.80
N VAL A 22 -4.66 -19.29 -3.19
CA VAL A 22 -4.11 -18.29 -2.26
C VAL A 22 -5.19 -17.37 -1.68
N ILE A 23 -6.23 -17.06 -2.46
CA ILE A 23 -7.31 -16.15 -2.05
C ILE A 23 -8.49 -16.89 -1.41
N GLU A 24 -8.92 -18.03 -1.96
CA GLU A 24 -10.12 -18.76 -1.49
C GLU A 24 -9.91 -19.39 -0.10
N HIS A 25 -8.66 -19.68 0.29
CA HIS A 25 -8.32 -19.88 1.70
C HIS A 25 -8.23 -18.51 2.39
N SER A 26 -9.39 -17.88 2.61
CA SER A 26 -9.59 -16.51 3.09
C SER A 26 -8.73 -16.08 4.29
N GLY A 27 -8.29 -17.02 5.13
CA GLY A 27 -7.37 -16.76 6.24
C GLY A 27 -5.91 -16.46 5.87
N ASN A 28 -5.45 -16.85 4.68
CA ASN A 28 -4.06 -16.62 4.23
C ASN A 28 -3.87 -15.22 3.65
N CYS A 29 -4.84 -14.77 2.85
CA CYS A 29 -4.82 -13.44 2.24
C CYS A 29 -4.88 -12.33 3.29
N SER A 30 -5.79 -12.43 4.28
CA SER A 30 -5.88 -11.47 5.38
C SER A 30 -4.61 -11.40 6.22
N ARG A 31 -3.99 -12.55 6.54
CA ARG A 31 -2.70 -12.58 7.25
C ARG A 31 -1.57 -11.92 6.47
N ALA A 32 -1.51 -12.17 5.15
CA ALA A 32 -0.51 -11.55 4.28
C ALA A 32 -0.71 -10.03 4.18
N ILE A 33 -1.96 -9.57 4.02
CA ILE A 33 -2.30 -8.13 4.05
C ILE A 33 -1.83 -7.51 5.36
N ASN A 34 -2.22 -8.07 6.50
CA ASN A 34 -1.84 -7.55 7.82
C ASN A 34 -0.32 -7.52 8.02
N GLY A 35 0.40 -8.57 7.59
CA GLY A 35 1.86 -8.60 7.66
C GLY A 35 2.52 -7.51 6.80
N ILE A 36 2.02 -7.28 5.59
CA ILE A 36 2.52 -6.23 4.71
C ILE A 36 2.25 -4.84 5.31
N LEU A 37 1.06 -4.61 5.87
CA LEU A 37 0.72 -3.35 6.55
C LEU A 37 1.63 -3.08 7.75
N GLN A 38 1.93 -4.10 8.56
CA GLN A 38 2.87 -3.98 9.68
C GLN A 38 4.30 -3.66 9.21
N LEU A 39 4.77 -4.25 8.11
CA LEU A 39 6.08 -3.92 7.53
C LEU A 39 6.14 -2.45 7.09
N ILE A 40 5.06 -1.92 6.49
CA ILE A 40 5.00 -0.52 6.08
C ILE A 40 4.98 0.41 7.29
N GLU A 41 4.19 0.09 8.32
CA GLU A 41 4.16 0.87 9.56
C GLU A 41 5.54 0.92 10.23
N ARG A 42 6.25 -0.22 10.26
CA ARG A 42 7.63 -0.28 10.76
C ARG A 42 8.57 0.62 9.95
N ASP A 43 8.51 0.59 8.62
CA ASP A 43 9.30 1.49 7.76
C ASP A 43 8.97 2.97 8.04
N ARG A 44 7.69 3.31 8.25
CA ARG A 44 7.26 4.68 8.62
C ARG A 44 7.82 5.16 9.95
N ARG A 45 7.95 4.25 10.91
CA ARG A 45 8.60 4.50 12.21
C ARG A 45 10.13 4.54 12.12
N GLY A 46 10.70 4.37 10.93
CA GLY A 46 12.16 4.34 10.72
C GLY A 46 12.82 3.04 11.13
N ILE A 47 12.04 1.98 11.39
CA ILE A 47 12.57 0.65 11.69
C ILE A 47 13.02 0.03 10.36
N GLN A 48 14.23 -0.52 10.34
CA GLN A 48 14.75 -1.19 9.16
C GLN A 48 13.86 -2.39 8.80
N VAL A 49 13.42 -2.41 7.54
CA VAL A 49 12.65 -3.51 6.95
C VAL A 49 13.29 -3.97 5.65
N ASP A 50 13.07 -5.22 5.29
CA ASP A 50 13.45 -5.72 3.97
C ASP A 50 12.53 -5.13 2.89
N ARG A 51 13.01 -4.07 2.26
CA ARG A 51 12.30 -3.36 1.18
C ARG A 51 12.17 -4.20 -0.08
N HIS A 52 13.08 -5.14 -0.32
CA HIS A 52 13.03 -6.02 -1.48
C HIS A 52 11.91 -7.05 -1.32
N LEU A 53 11.79 -7.64 -0.12
CA LEU A 53 10.67 -8.52 0.23
C LEU A 53 9.33 -7.78 0.08
N LEU A 54 9.21 -6.59 0.66
CA LEU A 54 7.99 -5.79 0.58
C LEU A 54 7.58 -5.50 -0.87
N LYS A 55 8.54 -5.10 -1.72
CA LYS A 55 8.31 -4.86 -3.14
C LYS A 55 7.88 -6.14 -3.90
N SER A 56 8.47 -7.28 -3.55
CA SER A 56 8.15 -8.56 -4.16
C SER A 56 6.74 -9.03 -3.81
N LEU A 57 6.32 -8.84 -2.55
CA LEU A 57 4.96 -9.14 -2.08
C LEU A 57 3.91 -8.24 -2.75
N LEU A 58 4.16 -6.94 -2.84
CA LEU A 58 3.26 -6.00 -3.52
C LEU A 58 3.13 -6.32 -5.02
N ARG A 59 4.24 -6.68 -5.69
CA ARG A 59 4.20 -7.13 -7.08
C ARG A 59 3.40 -8.41 -7.26
N MET A 60 3.54 -9.37 -6.34
CA MET A 60 2.71 -10.58 -6.34
C MET A 60 1.22 -10.21 -6.23
N PHE A 61 0.87 -9.28 -5.34
CA PHE A 61 -0.52 -8.83 -5.16
C PHE A 61 -1.09 -8.14 -6.42
N MET A 62 -0.26 -7.35 -7.12
CA MET A 62 -0.62 -6.74 -8.40
C MET A 62 -0.82 -7.79 -9.49
N ASN A 63 0.12 -8.75 -9.63
CA ASN A 63 0.01 -9.84 -10.59
C ASN A 63 -1.31 -10.60 -10.37
N LEU A 64 -1.60 -10.95 -9.10
CA LEU A 64 -2.82 -11.63 -8.70
C LEU A 64 -4.11 -10.79 -8.84
N GLN A 65 -4.02 -9.52 -9.21
CA GLN A 65 -5.16 -8.59 -9.29
C GLN A 65 -5.96 -8.49 -7.98
N ILE A 66 -5.29 -8.70 -6.84
CA ILE A 66 -5.88 -8.54 -5.50
C ILE A 66 -5.55 -7.20 -4.86
N TYR A 67 -4.58 -6.49 -5.43
CA TYR A 67 -4.13 -5.21 -4.92
C TYR A 67 -5.30 -4.23 -4.74
N ASP A 68 -6.01 -3.90 -5.83
CA ASP A 68 -7.13 -2.94 -5.78
C ASP A 68 -8.32 -3.48 -4.98
N ARG A 69 -8.60 -4.78 -5.07
CA ARG A 69 -9.78 -5.41 -4.47
C ARG A 69 -9.69 -5.57 -2.95
N SER A 70 -8.50 -5.89 -2.43
CA SER A 70 -8.33 -6.37 -1.05
C SER A 70 -7.25 -5.63 -0.27
N PHE A 71 -6.21 -5.10 -0.92
CA PHE A 71 -5.09 -4.49 -0.22
C PHE A 71 -5.21 -2.96 -0.13
N GLU A 72 -5.52 -2.28 -1.24
CA GLU A 72 -5.48 -0.82 -1.34
C GLU A 72 -6.35 -0.15 -0.28
N ARG A 73 -7.59 -0.62 -0.11
CA ARG A 73 -8.52 -0.07 0.89
C ARG A 73 -7.97 -0.18 2.32
N GLU A 74 -7.40 -1.32 2.68
CA GLU A 74 -6.85 -1.53 4.02
C GLU A 74 -5.54 -0.75 4.22
N PHE A 75 -4.73 -0.63 3.18
CA PHE A 75 -3.55 0.23 3.17
C PHE A 75 -3.88 1.70 3.39
N LEU A 76 -4.90 2.22 2.70
CA LEU A 76 -5.35 3.61 2.88
C LEU A 76 -5.85 3.85 4.30
N LYS A 77 -6.70 2.96 4.84
CA LYS A 77 -7.19 3.05 6.22
C LYS A 77 -6.05 3.04 7.25
N ALA A 78 -5.11 2.10 7.11
CA ALA A 78 -3.97 1.99 8.02
C ALA A 78 -3.06 3.24 7.93
N THR A 79 -2.92 3.81 6.75
CA THR A 79 -2.15 5.03 6.52
C THR A 79 -2.82 6.27 7.12
N GLU A 80 -4.13 6.42 6.93
CA GLU A 80 -4.92 7.48 7.56
C GLU A 80 -4.84 7.38 9.09
N HIS A 81 -5.05 6.18 9.63
CA HIS A 81 -4.96 5.94 11.07
C HIS A 81 -3.60 6.34 11.64
N PHE A 82 -2.52 5.85 11.02
CA PHE A 82 -1.15 6.16 11.43
C PHE A 82 -0.90 7.68 11.51
N TYR A 83 -1.26 8.42 10.47
CA TYR A 83 -1.02 9.87 10.45
C TYR A 83 -2.01 10.66 11.30
N ARG A 84 -3.24 10.18 11.51
CA ARG A 84 -4.17 10.79 12.47
C ARG A 84 -3.64 10.66 13.90
N GLU A 85 -3.19 9.48 14.30
CA GLU A 85 -2.58 9.28 15.62
C GLU A 85 -1.33 10.15 15.78
N GLU A 86 -0.44 10.12 14.79
CA GLU A 86 0.80 10.89 14.82
C GLU A 86 0.55 12.41 14.80
N SER A 87 -0.45 12.90 14.08
CA SER A 87 -0.77 14.34 14.09
C SER A 87 -1.47 14.79 15.36
N SER A 88 -2.30 13.93 15.98
CA SER A 88 -3.08 14.27 17.18
C SER A 88 -2.22 14.61 18.40
N LEU A 89 -1.07 13.94 18.55
CA LEU A 89 -0.08 14.25 19.59
C LEU A 89 0.66 15.55 19.23
N GLN A 90 1.09 15.67 17.98
CA GLN A 90 1.94 16.76 17.52
C GLN A 90 1.22 18.11 17.49
N ILE A 91 -0.08 18.14 17.20
CA ILE A 91 -0.86 19.39 17.16
C ILE A 91 -1.05 20.02 18.55
N GLN A 92 -0.96 19.21 19.62
CA GLN A 92 -1.02 19.70 20.99
C GLN A 92 0.33 20.25 21.45
N GLU A 93 1.43 19.70 20.95
CA GLU A 93 2.80 20.04 21.37
C GLU A 93 3.47 21.11 20.51
N LEU A 94 3.12 21.19 19.21
CA LEU A 94 3.78 22.07 18.24
C LEU A 94 2.96 23.32 17.96
N ASN A 95 3.65 24.45 17.80
CA ASN A 95 3.04 25.62 17.17
C ASN A 95 2.75 25.36 15.69
N ILE A 96 1.91 26.20 15.09
CA ILE A 96 1.44 26.05 13.70
C ILE A 96 2.62 25.94 12.70
N SER A 97 3.66 26.75 12.85
CA SER A 97 4.82 26.74 11.94
C SER A 97 5.55 25.39 11.99
N ASN A 98 5.85 24.90 13.20
CA ASN A 98 6.53 23.64 13.41
C ASN A 98 5.69 22.45 12.94
N TYR A 99 4.37 22.52 13.16
CA TYR A 99 3.43 21.51 12.68
C TYR A 99 3.40 21.42 11.15
N LEU A 100 3.41 22.56 10.45
CA LEU A 100 3.48 22.59 8.98
C LEU A 100 4.77 21.98 8.44
N GLN A 101 5.92 22.28 9.07
CA GLN A 101 7.20 21.67 8.70
C GLN A 101 7.20 20.15 8.93
N PHE A 102 6.61 19.71 10.05
CA PHE A 102 6.42 18.29 10.36
C PHE A 102 5.57 17.59 9.28
N ALA A 103 4.42 18.16 8.92
CA ALA A 103 3.54 17.62 7.88
C ALA A 103 4.26 17.54 6.52
N GLN A 104 5.00 18.60 6.14
CA GLN A 104 5.79 18.63 4.91
C GLN A 104 6.85 17.52 4.88
N LYS A 105 7.55 17.29 6.00
CA LYS A 105 8.54 16.20 6.11
C LYS A 105 7.89 14.82 5.91
N ARG A 106 6.68 14.61 6.44
CA ARG A 106 5.95 13.34 6.25
C ARG A 106 5.51 13.13 4.81
N LEU A 107 5.05 14.18 4.14
CA LEU A 107 4.68 14.12 2.72
C LEU A 107 5.87 13.70 1.85
N ILE A 108 7.03 14.36 2.03
CA ILE A 108 8.26 14.01 1.28
C ILE A 108 8.65 12.55 1.53
N GLY A 109 8.57 12.08 2.78
CA GLY A 109 8.88 10.68 3.11
C GLY A 109 7.93 9.68 2.42
N GLU A 110 6.65 9.99 2.27
CA GLU A 110 5.71 9.15 1.51
C GLU A 110 5.98 9.18 0.00
N GLU A 111 6.36 10.34 -0.56
CA GLU A 111 6.77 10.45 -1.97
C GLU A 111 7.98 9.57 -2.28
N GLU A 112 8.98 9.58 -1.41
CA GLU A 112 10.16 8.70 -1.54
C GLU A 112 9.80 7.21 -1.43
N ARG A 113 8.93 6.82 -0.49
CA ARG A 113 8.44 5.43 -0.39
C ARG A 113 7.71 5.04 -1.66
N ASN A 114 6.91 5.93 -2.20
CA ASN A 114 6.15 5.67 -3.42
C ASN A 114 7.06 5.38 -4.62
N PHE A 115 8.07 6.21 -4.81
CA PHE A 115 9.08 5.97 -5.83
C PHE A 115 9.78 4.61 -5.66
N ASN A 116 10.10 4.22 -4.42
CA ASN A 116 10.83 2.98 -4.13
C ASN A 116 9.98 1.71 -4.29
N PHE A 117 8.73 1.73 -3.84
CA PHE A 117 7.86 0.55 -3.79
C PHE A 117 6.94 0.38 -5.01
N ILE A 118 6.90 1.36 -5.92
CA ILE A 118 6.01 1.35 -7.10
C ILE A 118 4.55 1.18 -6.64
N TRP A 119 4.09 2.05 -5.74
CA TRP A 119 2.64 2.19 -5.55
C TRP A 119 2.08 2.74 -6.87
N ASN A 120 1.06 2.13 -7.47
CA ASN A 120 0.45 2.72 -8.67
C ASN A 120 -0.23 4.04 -8.27
N ILE A 121 0.45 5.15 -8.54
CA ILE A 121 0.23 6.46 -7.90
C ILE A 121 -1.12 7.09 -8.24
N GLN A 122 -1.81 6.62 -9.29
CA GLN A 122 -3.01 7.30 -9.78
C GLN A 122 -4.10 7.42 -8.73
N HIS A 123 -4.22 6.44 -7.82
CA HIS A 123 -5.20 6.47 -6.73
C HIS A 123 -4.69 7.22 -5.50
N LEU A 124 -3.40 7.12 -5.19
CA LEU A 124 -2.79 7.83 -4.06
C LEU A 124 -2.81 9.35 -4.28
N LYS A 125 -2.46 9.87 -5.46
CA LYS A 125 -2.54 11.34 -5.72
C LYS A 125 -3.95 11.90 -5.55
N ASN A 126 -4.98 11.12 -5.88
CA ASN A 126 -6.38 11.51 -5.71
C ASN A 126 -6.85 11.41 -4.24
N TYR A 127 -6.31 10.47 -3.45
CA TYR A 127 -6.60 10.33 -2.02
C TYR A 127 -5.79 11.29 -1.14
N TRP A 128 -4.51 11.50 -1.43
CA TRP A 128 -3.62 12.50 -0.80
C TRP A 128 -3.88 13.93 -1.30
N ASN A 129 -4.77 14.11 -2.28
CA ASN A 129 -5.40 15.43 -2.58
C ASN A 129 -6.18 15.98 -1.36
N CYS A 130 -6.21 15.22 -0.27
CA CYS A 130 -6.35 15.70 1.09
C CYS A 130 -5.15 16.55 1.52
N ARG A 131 -5.23 17.84 1.18
CA ARG A 131 -5.06 18.94 2.15
C ARG A 131 -5.84 18.74 3.48
N LYS A 132 -6.56 17.63 3.67
CA LYS A 132 -7.47 17.31 4.78
C LYS A 132 -6.97 16.24 5.76
N MET A 133 -5.90 15.48 5.49
CA MET A 133 -5.42 14.46 6.45
C MET A 133 -4.39 15.00 7.45
N PHE A 134 -3.67 16.06 7.10
CA PHE A 134 -2.74 16.73 8.00
C PHE A 134 -3.28 18.06 8.54
N TYR A 135 -4.42 18.55 8.06
CA TYR A 135 -5.02 19.80 8.53
C TYR A 135 -6.42 19.49 9.07
N CYS A 136 -6.49 18.99 10.31
CA CYS A 136 -7.72 18.75 11.08
C CYS A 136 -8.90 18.07 10.34
#